data_AF-X1T532-F1
#
_entry.id   AF-X1T532-F1
#
_cell.length_a   1.000
_cell.length_b   1.000
_cell.length_c   1.000
_cell.angle_alpha   90.00
_cell.angle_beta   90.00
_cell.angle_gamma   90.00
#
_symmetry.space_group_name_H-M   'P 1'
#
loop_
_entity.id
_entity.type
_entity.pdbx_description
1 polymer ?
#
loop_
_entity_poly.entity_id
_entity_poly.type
_entity_poly.pdbx_seq_one_letter_code
_entity_poly.pdbx_strand_id
1 'polypeptide(L)'
;DEIVMSNVAFFLGDIPVFWLPFFVQYSREENRFIFPSFSYSDFGGWSIQTGYYFYASPSFQAKLHLGYRQKKGWAEGIDISYRFKGGKGKLNTYFIKEKDTQEERWLARLEHQQSFSNSTSLKLRLNRLSDKDFLNDYFGQEYQTAYLYIAHRGPGYNASILAQPAVNPV
;
A
#
# COMPACT_ATOMS: atom_id res chain seq x y z
N ASP A 1 -14.73 2.16 -21.63
CA ASP A 1 -14.34 1.15 -22.62
C ASP A 1 -13.43 0.15 -21.96
N GLU A 2 -13.95 -1.07 -21.82
CA GLU A 2 -13.21 -2.26 -21.38
C GLU A 2 -13.06 -3.20 -22.58
N ILE A 3 -11.90 -3.83 -22.70
CA ILE A 3 -11.67 -4.89 -23.69
C ILE A 3 -11.57 -6.19 -22.93
N VAL A 4 -12.55 -7.07 -23.12
CA VAL A 4 -12.56 -8.43 -22.57
C VAL A 4 -11.99 -9.37 -23.62
N MET A 5 -10.86 -10.00 -23.32
CA MET A 5 -10.22 -11.01 -24.16
C MET A 5 -10.37 -12.37 -23.50
N SER A 6 -10.83 -13.37 -24.25
CA SER A 6 -10.92 -14.76 -23.79
C SER A 6 -9.74 -15.59 -24.30
N ASN A 7 -9.32 -16.59 -23.53
CA ASN A 7 -8.24 -17.52 -23.87
C ASN A 7 -6.92 -16.83 -24.24
N VAL A 8 -6.49 -15.85 -23.43
CA VAL A 8 -5.26 -15.09 -23.69
C VAL A 8 -4.05 -15.93 -23.30
N ALA A 9 -3.17 -16.16 -24.27
CA ALA A 9 -1.84 -16.72 -24.04
C ALA A 9 -0.79 -15.61 -24.14
N PHE A 10 0.06 -15.50 -23.12
CA PHE A 10 1.24 -14.65 -23.11
C PHE A 10 2.41 -15.43 -23.69
N PHE A 11 3.12 -14.79 -24.62
CA PHE A 11 4.27 -15.37 -25.30
C PHE A 11 5.55 -14.61 -24.97
N LEU A 12 6.65 -15.33 -24.82
CA LEU A 12 7.99 -14.79 -24.82
C LEU A 12 8.67 -15.21 -26.12
N GLY A 13 8.69 -14.32 -27.10
CA GLY A 13 8.98 -14.71 -28.49
C GLY A 13 7.87 -15.62 -29.02
N ASP A 14 8.22 -16.80 -29.50
CA ASP A 14 7.27 -17.81 -29.99
C ASP A 14 6.85 -18.84 -28.93
N ILE A 15 7.36 -18.72 -27.70
CA ILE A 15 7.10 -19.69 -26.62
C ILE A 15 5.93 -19.20 -25.76
N PRO A 16 4.80 -19.94 -25.66
CA PRO A 16 3.73 -19.60 -24.73
C PRO A 16 4.20 -19.85 -23.29
N VAL A 17 4.15 -18.81 -22.46
CA VAL A 17 4.63 -18.86 -21.07
C VAL A 17 3.49 -18.89 -20.05
N PHE A 18 2.31 -18.35 -20.39
CA PHE A 18 1.20 -18.26 -19.46
C PHE A 18 -0.13 -18.17 -20.19
N TRP A 19 -1.18 -18.81 -19.67
CA TRP A 19 -2.53 -18.76 -20.25
C TRP A 19 -3.55 -18.31 -19.22
N LEU A 20 -4.47 -17.43 -19.63
CA LEU A 20 -5.59 -16.96 -18.83
C LEU A 20 -6.91 -17.20 -19.58
N PRO A 21 -7.95 -17.73 -18.91
CA PRO A 21 -9.27 -17.90 -19.52
C PRO A 21 -9.92 -16.55 -19.89
N PHE A 22 -9.66 -15.50 -19.09
CA PHE A 22 -10.12 -14.13 -19.34
C PHE A 22 -9.04 -13.12 -18.96
N PHE A 23 -8.86 -12.10 -19.79
CA PHE A 23 -8.01 -10.94 -19.54
C PHE A 23 -8.81 -9.68 -19.87
N VAL A 24 -8.97 -8.79 -18.90
CA VAL A 24 -9.71 -7.54 -19.11
C VAL A 24 -8.75 -6.36 -19.02
N GLN A 25 -8.66 -5.60 -20.11
CA GLN A 25 -7.89 -4.37 -20.17
C GLN A 25 -8.83 -3.17 -20.09
N TYR A 26 -8.70 -2.43 -18.99
CA TYR A 26 -9.51 -1.25 -18.71
C TYR A 26 -8.76 0.01 -19.15
N SER A 27 -9.39 0.85 -19.96
CA SER A 27 -8.82 2.13 -20.41
C SER A 27 -9.00 3.27 -19.40
N ARG A 28 -9.74 3.04 -18.31
CA ARG A 28 -10.03 4.02 -17.24
C ARG A 28 -9.80 3.41 -15.85
N GLU A 29 -9.69 4.27 -14.84
CA GLU A 29 -9.72 3.81 -13.45
C GLU A 29 -11.13 3.29 -13.14
N GLU A 30 -11.26 1.98 -13.10
CA GLU A 30 -12.51 1.26 -12.89
C GLU A 30 -12.25 0.08 -11.95
N ASN A 31 -13.33 -0.41 -11.34
CA ASN A 31 -13.31 -1.58 -10.46
C ASN A 31 -12.78 -2.81 -11.20
N ARG A 32 -11.73 -3.44 -10.68
CA ARG A 32 -11.10 -4.59 -11.36
C ARG A 32 -10.30 -5.48 -10.43
N PHE A 33 -10.13 -6.73 -10.84
CA PHE A 33 -9.12 -7.60 -10.25
C PHE A 33 -7.71 -7.12 -10.65
N ILE A 34 -6.79 -7.18 -9.70
CA ILE A 34 -5.37 -6.88 -9.90
C ILE A 34 -4.72 -8.16 -10.44
N PHE A 35 -3.99 -8.05 -11.56
CA PHE A 35 -3.29 -9.21 -12.10
C PHE A 35 -2.32 -9.80 -11.06
N PRO A 36 -2.30 -11.14 -10.91
CA PRO A 36 -1.34 -11.77 -10.02
C PRO A 36 0.09 -11.39 -10.39
N SER A 37 0.86 -11.04 -9.38
CA SER A 37 2.29 -10.78 -9.46
C SER A 37 3.04 -11.86 -8.71
N PHE A 38 4.18 -12.27 -9.26
CA PHE A 38 5.06 -13.28 -8.67
C PHE A 38 6.38 -12.62 -8.28
N SER A 39 6.91 -12.97 -7.11
CA SER A 39 8.22 -12.50 -6.66
C SER A 39 8.93 -13.57 -5.84
N TYR A 40 10.20 -13.35 -5.55
CA TYR A 40 11.01 -14.21 -4.69
C TYR A 40 11.76 -13.35 -3.67
N SER A 41 11.83 -13.80 -2.42
CA SER A 41 12.75 -13.26 -1.42
C SER A 41 13.34 -14.36 -0.55
N ASP A 42 14.53 -14.13 0.01
CA ASP A 42 15.16 -15.12 0.89
C ASP A 42 14.31 -15.40 2.14
N PHE A 43 13.70 -14.34 2.70
CA PHE A 43 12.81 -14.43 3.86
C PHE A 43 11.48 -15.13 3.55
N GLY A 44 10.81 -14.76 2.45
CA GLY A 44 9.45 -15.19 2.12
C GLY A 44 9.34 -16.40 1.17
N GLY A 45 10.43 -16.75 0.48
CA GLY A 45 10.43 -17.70 -0.64
C GLY A 45 9.72 -17.14 -1.86
N TRP A 46 9.25 -18.04 -2.75
CA TRP A 46 8.36 -17.66 -3.84
C TRP A 46 7.06 -17.09 -3.28
N SER A 47 6.54 -16.04 -3.89
CA SER A 47 5.27 -15.44 -3.49
C SER A 47 4.43 -15.07 -4.68
N ILE A 48 3.11 -15.14 -4.48
CA ILE A 48 2.09 -14.67 -5.41
C ILE A 48 1.23 -13.64 -4.68
N GLN A 49 0.96 -12.50 -5.31
CA GLN A 49 0.07 -11.47 -4.78
C GLN A 49 -0.92 -11.04 -5.84
N THR A 50 -2.19 -11.00 -5.47
CA THR A 50 -3.30 -10.51 -6.28
C THR A 50 -4.17 -9.58 -5.42
N GLY A 51 -5.27 -9.12 -5.98
CA GLY A 51 -6.16 -8.26 -5.24
C GLY A 51 -7.33 -7.74 -6.06
N TYR A 52 -8.02 -6.77 -5.47
CA TYR A 52 -9.12 -6.06 -6.11
C TYR A 52 -8.93 -4.57 -5.94
N TYR A 53 -8.91 -3.85 -7.06
CA TYR A 53 -8.90 -2.40 -7.09
C TYR A 53 -10.35 -1.91 -7.10
N PHE A 54 -10.71 -1.19 -6.04
CA PHE A 54 -11.99 -0.54 -5.86
C PHE A 54 -11.84 0.95 -6.14
N TYR A 55 -12.36 1.40 -7.27
CA TYR A 55 -12.41 2.79 -7.67
C TYR A 55 -13.82 3.34 -7.42
N ALA A 56 -13.98 4.15 -6.38
CA ALA A 56 -15.24 4.85 -6.13
C ALA A 56 -15.31 6.19 -6.87
N SER A 57 -14.20 6.94 -6.86
CA SER A 57 -14.10 8.26 -7.48
C SER A 57 -12.64 8.72 -7.63
N PRO A 58 -12.36 9.82 -8.35
CA PRO A 58 -11.02 10.42 -8.36
C PRO A 58 -10.52 10.85 -6.96
N SER A 59 -11.44 11.03 -6.01
CA SER A 59 -11.16 11.42 -4.63
C SER A 59 -11.05 10.24 -3.67
N PHE A 60 -11.51 9.04 -4.02
CA PHE A 60 -11.49 7.89 -3.14
C PHE A 60 -11.28 6.58 -3.91
N GLN A 61 -10.20 5.89 -3.56
CA GLN A 61 -9.79 4.63 -4.17
C GLN A 61 -9.28 3.69 -3.08
N ALA A 62 -9.50 2.40 -3.26
CA ALA A 62 -8.96 1.36 -2.39
C ALA A 62 -8.39 0.18 -3.20
N LYS A 63 -7.41 -0.52 -2.63
CA LYS A 63 -6.91 -1.80 -3.11
C LYS A 63 -6.99 -2.80 -1.96
N LEU A 64 -7.67 -3.90 -2.19
CA LEU A 64 -7.66 -5.07 -1.33
C LEU A 64 -6.58 -6.00 -1.87
N HIS A 65 -5.66 -6.43 -1.04
CA HIS A 65 -4.57 -7.31 -1.41
C HIS A 65 -4.76 -8.67 -0.73
N LEU A 66 -4.49 -9.72 -1.50
CA LEU A 66 -4.39 -11.08 -1.00
C LEU A 66 -3.12 -11.69 -1.59
N GLY A 67 -2.24 -12.21 -0.73
CA GLY A 67 -0.98 -12.80 -1.13
C GLY A 67 -0.72 -14.11 -0.42
N TYR A 68 0.11 -14.93 -1.04
CA TYR A 68 0.67 -16.12 -0.43
C TYR A 68 2.17 -16.11 -0.60
N ARG A 69 2.90 -16.34 0.50
CA ARG A 69 4.35 -16.48 0.53
C ARG A 69 4.70 -17.93 0.87
N GLN A 70 5.54 -18.56 0.08
CA GLN A 70 5.89 -19.98 0.19
C GLN A 70 6.39 -20.35 1.59
N LYS A 71 7.22 -19.51 2.22
CA LYS A 71 7.73 -19.76 3.57
C LYS A 71 6.78 -19.27 4.66
N LYS A 72 6.05 -18.17 4.42
CA LYS A 72 5.31 -17.44 5.48
C LYS A 72 3.79 -17.63 5.49
N GLY A 73 3.16 -18.06 4.39
CA GLY A 73 1.71 -18.31 4.33
C GLY A 73 0.91 -17.14 3.75
N TRP A 74 -0.37 -17.07 4.12
CA TRP A 74 -1.33 -16.11 3.58
C TRP A 74 -1.19 -14.74 4.23
N ALA A 75 -1.19 -13.70 3.40
CA ALA A 75 -1.20 -12.31 3.82
C ALA A 75 -2.34 -11.56 3.16
N GLU A 76 -2.84 -10.55 3.85
CA GLU A 76 -3.87 -9.66 3.36
C GLU A 76 -3.52 -8.21 3.70
N GLY A 77 -4.09 -7.27 2.95
CA GLY A 77 -3.80 -5.87 3.17
C GLY A 77 -4.80 -4.97 2.47
N ILE A 78 -4.88 -3.73 2.94
CA ILE A 78 -5.78 -2.72 2.39
C ILE A 78 -4.98 -1.43 2.19
N ASP A 79 -4.97 -0.94 0.95
CA ASP A 79 -4.51 0.41 0.65
C ASP A 79 -5.71 1.30 0.36
N ILE A 80 -5.82 2.43 1.04
CA ILE A 80 -6.84 3.45 0.77
C ILE A 80 -6.11 4.74 0.40
N SER A 81 -6.58 5.40 -0.65
CA SER A 81 -6.18 6.75 -1.03
C SER A 81 -7.41 7.64 -1.04
N TYR A 82 -7.36 8.73 -0.29
CA TYR A 82 -8.47 9.68 -0.19
C TYR A 82 -8.00 11.12 -0.41
N ARG A 83 -8.91 11.95 -0.93
CA ARG A 83 -8.72 13.38 -1.14
C ARG A 83 -10.05 14.10 -0.92
N PHE A 84 -10.01 15.21 -0.22
CA PHE A 84 -11.13 16.13 -0.06
C PHE A 84 -10.63 17.57 -0.11
N LYS A 85 -11.52 18.55 0.03
CA LYS A 85 -11.12 19.96 -0.03
C LYS A 85 -10.11 20.28 1.07
N GLY A 86 -8.90 20.65 0.66
CA GLY A 86 -7.80 20.96 1.57
C GLY A 86 -7.17 19.74 2.23
N GLY A 87 -7.58 18.51 1.94
CA GLY A 87 -7.06 17.32 2.61
C GLY A 87 -6.77 16.17 1.65
N LYS A 88 -5.70 15.42 1.93
CA LYS A 88 -5.42 14.17 1.23
C LYS A 88 -4.65 13.22 2.14
N GLY A 89 -4.79 11.93 1.89
CA GLY A 89 -4.05 10.95 2.65
C GLY A 89 -4.10 9.55 2.07
N LYS A 90 -3.31 8.69 2.71
CA LYS A 90 -3.17 7.28 2.40
C LYS A 90 -3.19 6.47 3.68
N LEU A 91 -3.91 5.36 3.66
CA LEU A 91 -3.82 4.31 4.66
C LEU A 91 -3.28 3.06 3.97
N ASN A 92 -2.25 2.46 4.52
CA ASN A 92 -1.73 1.17 4.07
C ASN A 92 -1.75 0.20 5.24
N THR A 93 -2.35 -0.95 5.05
CA THR A 93 -2.36 -2.03 6.03
C THR A 93 -1.81 -3.31 5.44
N TYR A 94 -1.18 -4.12 6.28
CA TYR A 94 -0.77 -5.47 5.95
C TYR A 94 -0.90 -6.33 7.19
N PHE A 95 -1.39 -7.55 7.03
CA PHE A 95 -1.52 -8.55 8.07
C PHE A 95 -1.08 -9.90 7.52
N ILE A 96 -0.34 -10.65 8.33
CA ILE A 96 0.01 -12.04 8.06
C ILE A 96 0.03 -12.82 9.36
N LYS A 97 -0.58 -13.99 9.33
CA LYS A 97 -0.32 -15.04 10.32
C LYS A 97 0.72 -16.00 9.73
N GLU A 98 1.94 -15.93 10.25
CA GLU A 98 3.06 -16.71 9.75
C GLU A 98 2.82 -18.20 9.99
N LYS A 99 2.85 -19.02 8.93
CA LYS A 99 2.59 -20.45 9.06
C LYS A 99 3.73 -21.22 9.75
N ASP A 100 4.94 -20.70 9.69
CA ASP A 100 6.16 -21.31 10.23
C ASP A 100 6.37 -20.97 11.71
N THR A 101 6.15 -19.71 12.10
CA THR A 101 6.33 -19.24 13.49
C THR A 101 5.02 -19.17 14.28
N GLN A 102 3.87 -19.22 13.60
CA GLN A 102 2.53 -18.95 14.16
C GLN A 102 2.34 -17.52 14.70
N GLU A 103 3.28 -16.61 14.42
CA GLU A 103 3.19 -15.22 14.83
C GLU A 103 2.22 -14.42 13.95
N GLU A 104 1.50 -13.49 14.59
CA GLU A 104 0.65 -12.53 13.89
C GLU A 104 1.40 -11.21 13.75
N ARG A 105 1.80 -10.89 12.51
CA ARG A 105 2.58 -9.71 12.18
C ARG A 105 1.79 -8.76 11.30
N TRP A 106 1.96 -7.47 11.53
CA TRP A 106 1.12 -6.46 10.88
C TRP A 106 1.77 -5.09 10.78
N LEU A 107 1.24 -4.30 9.86
CA LEU A 107 1.59 -2.90 9.64
C LEU A 107 0.33 -2.08 9.43
N ALA A 108 0.32 -0.88 10.00
CA ALA A 108 -0.61 0.18 9.69
C ALA A 108 0.16 1.49 9.50
N ARG A 109 0.08 2.06 8.29
CA ARG A 109 0.69 3.34 7.92
C ARG A 109 -0.38 4.32 7.51
N LEU A 110 -0.46 5.44 8.20
CA LEU A 110 -1.33 6.56 7.86
C LEU A 110 -0.48 7.76 7.48
N GLU A 111 -0.65 8.26 6.27
CA GLU A 111 -0.13 9.55 5.84
C GLU A 111 -1.29 10.50 5.58
N HIS A 112 -1.24 11.69 6.15
CA HIS A 112 -2.27 12.71 5.97
C HIS A 112 -1.65 14.10 5.81
N GLN A 113 -2.19 14.88 4.87
CA GLN A 113 -1.82 16.26 4.63
C GLN A 113 -3.09 17.10 4.60
N GLN A 114 -3.12 18.13 5.44
CA GLN A 114 -4.22 19.07 5.54
C GLN A 114 -3.71 20.49 5.30
N SER A 115 -4.38 21.25 4.46
CA SER A 115 -4.24 22.69 4.26
C SER A 115 -5.48 23.33 4.85
N PHE A 116 -5.31 24.04 5.96
CA PHE A 116 -6.39 24.80 6.59
C PHE A 116 -6.58 26.17 5.91
N SER A 117 -5.49 26.72 5.37
CA SER A 117 -5.46 27.95 4.57
C SER A 117 -4.26 27.91 3.63
N ASN A 118 -4.05 28.96 2.84
CA ASN A 118 -2.83 29.12 2.01
C ASN A 118 -1.56 29.27 2.87
N SER A 119 -1.70 29.61 4.16
CA SER A 119 -0.60 29.84 5.10
C SER A 119 -0.44 28.73 6.14
N THR A 120 -1.48 27.96 6.44
CA THR A 120 -1.48 26.96 7.53
C THR A 120 -1.63 25.55 6.98
N SER A 121 -0.70 24.66 7.32
CA SER A 121 -0.76 23.24 6.94
C SER A 121 -0.38 22.31 8.08
N LEU A 122 -0.93 21.10 8.02
CA LEU A 122 -0.59 19.95 8.86
C LEU A 122 -0.12 18.81 7.97
N LYS A 123 0.94 18.14 8.38
CA LYS A 123 1.40 16.86 7.85
C LYS A 123 1.48 15.87 9.01
N LEU A 124 0.88 14.71 8.82
CA LEU A 124 0.87 13.60 9.76
C LEU A 124 1.39 12.36 9.05
N ARG A 125 2.32 11.67 9.69
CA ARG A 125 2.72 10.31 9.36
C ARG A 125 2.68 9.48 10.63
N LEU A 126 1.84 8.45 10.65
CA LEU A 126 1.83 7.44 11.70
C LEU A 126 2.22 6.11 11.06
N ASN A 127 3.17 5.43 11.69
CA ASN A 127 3.59 4.09 11.31
C ASN A 127 3.50 3.23 12.56
N ARG A 128 2.70 2.17 12.54
CA ARG A 128 2.66 1.19 13.63
C ARG A 128 2.91 -0.20 13.05
N LEU A 129 3.84 -0.91 13.64
CA LEU A 129 4.32 -2.23 13.24
C LEU A 129 4.17 -3.20 14.41
N SER A 130 3.97 -4.47 14.12
CA SER A 130 4.03 -5.55 15.12
C SER A 130 5.40 -5.62 15.80
N ASP A 131 6.46 -5.43 15.02
CA ASP A 131 7.85 -5.59 15.42
C ASP A 131 8.76 -4.69 14.56
N LYS A 132 10.01 -4.54 14.98
CA LYS A 132 10.97 -3.62 14.34
C LYS A 132 11.50 -4.12 12.99
N ASP A 133 11.50 -5.43 12.77
CA ASP A 133 12.11 -6.07 11.59
C ASP A 133 11.10 -6.25 10.45
N PHE A 134 9.80 -6.05 10.72
CA PHE A 134 8.70 -6.25 9.80
C PHE A 134 8.90 -5.62 8.41
N LEU A 135 9.30 -4.34 8.36
CA LEU A 135 9.48 -3.64 7.09
C LEU A 135 10.63 -4.19 6.26
N ASN A 136 11.70 -4.59 6.93
CA ASN A 136 12.86 -5.18 6.27
C ASN A 136 12.51 -6.57 5.72
N ASP A 137 11.93 -7.42 6.56
CA ASP A 137 11.57 -8.80 6.24
C ASP A 137 10.60 -8.91 5.05
N TYR A 138 9.55 -8.08 5.04
CA TYR A 138 8.45 -8.21 4.07
C TYR A 138 8.57 -7.31 2.86
N PHE A 139 9.25 -6.16 3.00
CA PHE A 139 9.29 -5.11 1.98
C PHE A 139 10.69 -4.65 1.62
N GLY A 140 11.74 -5.11 2.31
CA GLY A 140 13.11 -4.62 2.12
C GLY A 140 13.22 -3.11 2.35
N GLN A 141 12.40 -2.56 3.24
CA GLN A 141 12.32 -1.13 3.51
C GLN A 141 12.85 -0.80 4.89
N GLU A 142 13.52 0.33 5.00
CA GLU A 142 13.90 0.91 6.28
C GLU A 142 12.69 1.51 7.00
N TYR A 143 12.78 1.53 8.32
CA TYR A 143 11.79 2.14 9.18
C TYR A 143 11.68 3.65 8.93
N GLN A 144 10.44 4.14 8.90
CA GLN A 144 10.15 5.57 8.80
C GLN A 144 9.55 6.09 10.10
N THR A 145 10.15 7.14 10.67
CA THR A 145 9.69 7.75 11.92
C THR A 145 8.31 8.38 11.77
N ALA A 146 7.45 8.15 12.77
CA ALA A 146 6.19 8.84 12.89
C ALA A 146 6.42 10.32 13.21
N TYR A 147 5.62 11.20 12.63
CA TYR A 147 5.68 12.62 12.94
C TYR A 147 4.33 13.32 12.78
N LEU A 148 4.18 14.40 13.54
CA LEU A 148 3.17 15.42 13.34
C LEU A 148 3.89 16.75 13.14
N TYR A 149 3.62 17.40 12.02
CA TYR A 149 4.23 18.66 11.63
C TYR A 149 3.15 19.67 11.28
N ILE A 150 3.07 20.77 12.04
CA ILE A 150 2.17 21.90 11.78
C ILE A 150 3.04 23.09 11.42
N ALA A 151 2.68 23.78 10.34
CA ALA A 151 3.38 24.97 9.89
C ALA A 151 2.40 26.09 9.54
N HIS A 152 2.76 27.32 9.94
CA HIS A 152 2.09 28.55 9.58
C HIS A 152 3.09 29.54 8.97
N ARG A 153 2.78 30.08 7.79
CA ARG A 153 3.57 31.09 7.09
C ARG A 153 2.80 32.41 6.99
N GLY A 154 3.26 33.43 7.71
CA GLY A 154 2.78 34.80 7.59
C GLY A 154 3.61 35.63 6.59
N PRO A 155 3.23 36.91 6.35
CA PRO A 155 3.93 37.80 5.42
C PRO A 155 5.39 38.11 5.76
N GLY A 156 5.78 37.97 7.04
CA GLY A 156 7.16 38.23 7.50
C GLY A 156 7.65 37.25 8.57
N TYR A 157 6.94 36.14 8.79
CA TYR A 157 7.32 35.15 9.80
C TYR A 157 6.92 33.73 9.36
N ASN A 158 7.63 32.73 9.88
CA ASN A 158 7.26 31.33 9.77
C ASN A 158 7.28 30.73 11.18
N ALA A 159 6.24 29.98 11.54
CA ALA A 159 6.19 29.21 12.77
C ALA A 159 5.88 27.75 12.44
N SER A 160 6.58 26.81 13.07
CA SER A 160 6.30 25.38 12.91
C SER A 160 6.52 24.59 14.19
N ILE A 161 5.71 23.57 14.37
CA ILE A 161 5.81 22.60 15.46
C ILE A 161 6.03 21.22 14.84
N LEU A 162 7.05 20.50 15.30
CA LEU A 162 7.34 19.12 14.92
C LEU A 162 7.34 18.25 16.17
N ALA A 163 6.52 17.19 16.17
CA ALA A 163 6.55 16.13 17.17
C ALA A 163 6.89 14.80 16.50
N GLN A 164 7.86 14.05 17.04
CA GLN A 164 8.31 12.75 16.51
C GLN A 164 8.18 11.66 17.59
N PRO A 165 6.96 11.14 17.84
CA PRO A 165 6.77 10.13 18.87
C PRO A 165 7.38 8.78 18.45
N ALA A 166 8.03 8.11 19.42
CA ALA A 166 8.44 6.73 19.28
C ALA A 166 7.22 5.83 19.49
N VAL A 167 6.59 5.40 18.40
CA VAL A 167 5.34 4.63 18.41
C VAL A 167 5.54 3.16 18.06
N ASN A 168 6.77 2.67 17.90
CA ASN A 168 7.04 1.28 17.56
C ASN A 168 7.88 0.59 18.64
N PRO A 169 7.84 -0.76 18.70
CA PRO A 169 8.70 -1.53 19.59
C PRO A 169 10.18 -1.20 19.34
N VAL A 170 10.96 -1.21 20.41
CA VAL A 170 12.43 -1.02 20.41
C VAL A 170 13.11 -2.37 20.32
#